data_AF-A0A7H9S917-F1
#
_entry.id   AF-A0A7H9S917-F1
#
_cell.length_a   1.000
_cell.length_b   1.000
_cell.length_c   1.000
_cell.angle_alpha   90.00
_cell.angle_beta   90.00
_cell.angle_gamma   90.00
#
_symmetry.space_group_name_H-M   'P 1'
#
loop_
_entity.id
_entity.type
_entity.pdbx_description
1 polymer ?
#
loop_
_entity_poly.entity_id
_entity_poly.type
_entity_poly.pdbx_seq_one_letter_code
_entity_poly.pdbx_strand_id
1 'polypeptide(L)'
;MRYLNTKNIIAAGVLLSCMNSIAWGAIIPDRTRIIMNESDKGEALKLTNQSKKLPYLAQTWIEDTKGNKSRDFIVTVPPMVRLNPNEQIQIRMITQEKIAQLPKDRETLFYFNVREIPPKTDKKM
;
A
#
# COMPACT_ATOMS: atom_id res chain seq x y z
N MET A 1 -22.66 -29.40 41.34
CA MET A 1 -22.11 -29.03 40.01
C MET A 1 -23.16 -28.18 39.29
N ARG A 2 -22.87 -26.90 39.01
CA ARG A 2 -23.78 -26.00 38.29
C ARG A 2 -23.66 -26.28 36.79
N TYR A 3 -24.74 -26.73 36.15
CA TYR A 3 -24.80 -26.95 34.70
C TYR A 3 -24.63 -25.62 33.96
N LEU A 4 -23.69 -25.56 33.03
CA LEU A 4 -23.46 -24.38 32.18
C LEU A 4 -24.60 -24.24 31.17
N ASN A 5 -25.26 -23.09 31.12
CA ASN A 5 -26.44 -22.85 30.26
C ASN A 5 -26.03 -22.72 28.79
N THR A 6 -26.54 -23.59 27.92
CA THR A 6 -26.23 -23.65 26.47
C THR A 6 -26.44 -22.31 25.75
N LYS A 7 -27.40 -21.48 26.19
CA LYS A 7 -27.62 -20.14 25.65
C LYS A 7 -26.42 -19.22 25.88
N ASN A 8 -25.75 -19.35 27.03
CA ASN A 8 -24.56 -18.57 27.35
C ASN A 8 -23.35 -19.01 26.53
N ILE A 9 -23.27 -20.30 26.17
CA ILE A 9 -22.22 -20.84 25.30
C ILE A 9 -22.38 -20.31 23.87
N ILE A 10 -23.60 -20.32 23.34
CA ILE A 10 -23.90 -19.78 22.00
C ILE A 10 -23.64 -18.27 21.96
N ALA A 11 -24.08 -17.52 22.98
CA ALA A 11 -23.82 -16.09 23.08
C ALA A 11 -22.31 -15.77 23.15
N ALA A 12 -21.54 -16.56 23.92
CA ALA A 12 -20.09 -16.40 23.99
C ALA A 12 -19.39 -16.70 22.65
N GLY A 13 -19.86 -17.71 21.90
CA GLY A 13 -19.34 -18.03 20.57
C GLY A 13 -19.57 -16.92 19.54
N VAL A 14 -20.75 -16.31 19.54
CA VAL A 14 -21.06 -15.16 18.67
C VAL A 14 -20.19 -13.95 19.05
N LEU A 15 -20.00 -13.69 20.35
CA LEU A 15 -19.17 -12.56 20.80
C LEU A 15 -17.69 -12.70 20.40
N LEU A 16 -17.12 -13.91 20.46
CA LEU A 16 -15.76 -14.16 19.98
C LEU A 16 -15.62 -13.98 18.46
N SER A 17 -16.65 -14.32 17.68
CA SER A 17 -16.61 -14.19 16.22
C SER A 17 -16.57 -12.72 15.72
N CYS A 18 -16.95 -11.77 16.58
CA CYS A 18 -16.90 -10.34 16.26
C CYS A 18 -15.52 -9.69 16.51
N MET A 19 -14.56 -10.42 17.09
CA MET A 19 -13.20 -9.92 17.33
C MET A 19 -12.37 -9.93 16.03
N ASN A 20 -12.66 -9.01 15.12
CA ASN A 20 -11.82 -8.78 13.96
C ASN A 20 -10.45 -8.23 14.39
N SER A 21 -9.38 -8.76 13.83
CA SER A 21 -8.02 -8.24 14.06
C SER A 21 -7.89 -6.87 13.39
N ILE A 22 -7.52 -5.84 14.16
CA ILE A 22 -7.19 -4.53 13.61
C ILE A 22 -5.77 -4.65 13.01
N ALA A 23 -5.67 -4.59 11.69
CA ALA A 23 -4.37 -4.50 11.01
C ALA A 23 -3.91 -3.04 11.01
N TRP A 24 -2.71 -2.77 11.53
CA TRP A 24 -2.08 -1.45 11.47
C TRP A 24 -1.03 -1.45 10.38
N GLY A 25 -1.24 -0.66 9.32
CA GLY A 25 -0.22 -0.32 8.32
C GLY A 25 0.52 0.94 8.75
N ALA A 26 1.84 0.96 8.60
CA ALA A 26 2.66 2.12 8.93
C ALA A 26 2.77 3.10 7.75
N ILE A 27 2.95 2.61 6.53
CA ILE A 27 3.10 3.43 5.32
C ILE A 27 1.74 3.65 4.67
N ILE A 28 1.29 4.91 4.66
CA ILE A 28 -0.02 5.29 4.15
C ILE A 28 0.11 6.29 3.00
N PRO A 29 -0.49 6.00 1.83
CA PRO A 29 -0.60 6.96 0.73
C PRO A 29 -1.66 8.04 1.04
N ASP A 30 -1.48 9.24 0.48
CA ASP A 30 -2.40 10.36 0.71
C ASP A 30 -3.73 10.27 -0.06
N ARG A 31 -3.84 9.34 -1.01
CA ARG A 31 -5.05 9.10 -1.82
C ARG A 31 -5.14 7.64 -2.28
N THR A 32 -6.33 7.26 -2.74
CA THR A 32 -6.67 5.88 -3.16
C THR A 32 -6.53 5.64 -4.65
N ARG A 33 -6.39 6.69 -5.46
CA ARG A 33 -6.22 6.59 -6.91
C ARG A 33 -5.38 7.75 -7.45
N ILE A 34 -4.70 7.50 -8.57
CA ILE A 34 -3.93 8.49 -9.32
C ILE A 34 -4.50 8.51 -10.73
N ILE A 35 -4.83 9.70 -11.23
CA ILE A 35 -5.21 9.93 -12.63
C ILE A 35 -4.05 10.68 -13.25
N MET A 36 -3.54 10.19 -14.38
CA MET A 36 -2.47 10.83 -15.15
C MET A 36 -3.04 11.15 -16.53
N ASN A 37 -3.01 12.42 -16.92
CA ASN A 37 -3.40 12.80 -18.28
C ASN A 37 -2.26 12.50 -19.25
N GLU A 38 -2.58 12.37 -20.53
CA GLU A 38 -1.58 12.08 -21.58
C GLU A 38 -0.48 13.15 -21.66
N SER A 39 -0.80 14.41 -21.40
CA SER A 39 0.16 15.52 -21.39
C SER A 39 1.11 15.53 -20.20
N ASP A 40 0.81 14.75 -19.15
CA ASP A 40 1.51 14.83 -17.89
C ASP A 40 2.83 14.04 -17.97
N LYS A 41 3.94 14.72 -17.70
CA LYS A 41 5.27 14.07 -17.64
C LYS A 41 5.45 13.21 -16.38
N GLY A 42 4.53 13.35 -15.43
CA GLY A 42 4.50 12.56 -14.23
C GLY A 42 3.60 13.16 -13.16
N GLU A 43 3.26 12.33 -12.18
CA GLU A 43 2.41 12.67 -11.05
C GLU A 43 3.09 12.30 -9.73
N ALA A 44 2.77 13.00 -8.65
CA ALA A 44 3.41 12.77 -7.34
C ALA A 44 2.41 12.34 -6.28
N LEU A 45 2.68 11.22 -5.61
CA LEU A 45 1.92 10.70 -4.47
C LEU A 45 2.72 10.91 -3.19
N LYS A 46 2.07 11.30 -2.10
CA LYS A 46 2.73 11.36 -0.79
C LYS A 46 2.55 10.05 -0.04
N LEU A 47 3.64 9.51 0.49
CA LEU A 47 3.64 8.43 1.46
C LEU A 47 3.99 8.98 2.85
N THR A 48 3.26 8.54 3.88
CA THR A 48 3.49 8.93 5.26
C THR A 48 3.76 7.70 6.11
N ASN A 49 4.83 7.70 6.90
CA ASN A 49 5.02 6.70 7.94
C ASN A 49 4.28 7.13 9.21
N GLN A 50 3.11 6.55 9.47
CA GLN A 50 2.31 6.81 10.68
C GLN A 50 2.83 6.06 11.92
N SER A 51 3.90 5.27 11.81
CA SER A 51 4.57 4.74 12.99
C SER A 51 5.16 5.88 13.81
N LYS A 52 4.76 5.95 15.09
CA LYS A 52 5.30 6.93 16.04
C LYS A 52 6.72 6.60 16.52
N LYS A 53 7.22 5.39 16.25
CA LYS A 53 8.44 4.87 16.89
C LYS A 53 9.43 4.22 15.93
N LEU A 54 8.95 3.52 14.90
CA LEU A 54 9.80 2.69 14.06
C LEU A 54 9.98 3.31 12.66
N PRO A 55 11.20 3.29 12.12
CA PRO A 55 11.40 3.59 10.71
C PRO A 55 10.92 2.43 9.84
N TYR A 56 10.45 2.71 8.64
CA TYR A 56 10.03 1.69 7.66
C TYR A 56 10.70 1.94 6.33
N LEU A 57 10.99 0.87 5.58
CA LEU A 57 11.31 0.97 4.17
C LEU A 57 10.01 0.87 3.36
N ALA A 58 9.81 1.78 2.42
CA ALA A 58 8.73 1.73 1.45
C ALA A 58 9.32 1.39 0.08
N GLN A 59 8.92 0.25 -0.48
CA GLN A 59 9.23 -0.15 -1.85
C GLN A 59 8.02 0.14 -2.75
N THR A 60 8.24 0.77 -3.90
CA THR A 60 7.18 1.14 -4.83
C THR A 60 7.43 0.58 -6.23
N TRP A 61 6.36 0.23 -6.94
CA TRP A 61 6.43 -0.21 -8.34
C TRP A 61 5.08 -0.10 -9.03
N ILE A 62 5.08 -0.25 -10.36
CA ILE A 62 3.88 -0.30 -11.20
C ILE A 62 3.66 -1.73 -11.69
N GLU A 63 2.41 -2.17 -11.70
CA GLU A 63 1.97 -3.42 -12.34
C GLU A 63 0.93 -3.14 -13.43
N ASP A 64 0.91 -4.02 -14.44
CA ASP A 64 -0.18 -4.09 -15.41
C ASP A 64 -1.40 -4.82 -14.81
N THR A 65 -2.49 -4.93 -15.58
CA THR A 65 -3.71 -5.63 -15.14
C THR A 65 -3.56 -7.14 -14.97
N LYS A 66 -2.44 -7.72 -15.41
CA LYS A 66 -2.09 -9.14 -15.24
C LYS A 66 -1.17 -9.36 -14.04
N GLY A 67 -0.82 -8.31 -13.30
CA GLY A 67 0.09 -8.38 -12.15
C GLY A 67 1.57 -8.41 -12.53
N ASN A 68 1.92 -8.17 -13.80
CA ASN A 68 3.32 -8.11 -14.21
C ASN A 68 3.91 -6.76 -13.83
N LYS A 69 5.06 -6.78 -13.16
CA LYS A 69 5.83 -5.56 -12.90
C LYS A 69 6.35 -4.99 -14.21
N SER A 70 6.03 -3.74 -14.48
CA SER A 70 6.46 -3.06 -15.70
C SER A 70 7.12 -1.73 -15.37
N ARG A 71 8.14 -1.39 -16.15
CA ARG A 71 8.78 -0.07 -16.17
C ARG A 71 8.68 0.58 -17.55
N ASP A 72 7.91 -0.02 -18.45
CA ASP A 72 7.86 0.37 -19.85
C ASP A 72 7.08 1.67 -20.05
N PHE A 73 6.03 1.88 -19.25
CA PHE A 73 5.09 3.01 -19.40
C PHE A 73 5.27 4.05 -18.30
N ILE A 74 5.37 3.61 -17.05
CA ILE A 74 5.43 4.46 -15.87
C ILE A 74 6.46 3.88 -14.89
N VAL A 75 7.31 4.74 -14.32
CA VAL A 75 8.32 4.35 -13.32
C VAL A 75 8.14 5.15 -12.05
N THR A 76 8.26 4.49 -10.90
CA THR A 76 8.21 5.15 -9.58
C THR A 76 9.60 5.57 -9.12
N VAL A 77 9.71 6.79 -8.59
CA VAL A 77 10.97 7.39 -8.13
C VAL A 77 10.75 8.10 -6.79
N PRO A 78 11.49 7.74 -5.73
CA PRO A 78 12.41 6.61 -5.63
C PRO A 78 11.66 5.25 -5.60
N PRO A 79 12.25 4.17 -6.14
CA PRO A 79 11.64 2.82 -6.10
C PRO A 79 11.73 2.18 -4.71
N MET A 80 12.62 2.65 -3.85
CA MET A 80 12.73 2.23 -2.46
C MET A 80 13.29 3.38 -1.63
N VAL A 81 12.68 3.62 -0.47
CA VAL A 81 13.11 4.69 0.43
C VAL A 81 12.80 4.38 1.89
N ARG A 82 13.65 4.84 2.80
CA ARG A 82 13.45 4.72 4.24
C ARG A 82 12.71 5.96 4.75
N LEU A 83 11.61 5.75 5.48
CA LEU A 83 10.86 6.79 6.18
C LEU A 83 11.06 6.61 7.69
N ASN A 84 11.58 7.64 8.35
CA ASN A 84 11.62 7.76 9.79
C ASN A 84 10.21 7.90 10.39
N PRO A 85 10.07 7.77 11.72
CA PRO A 85 8.78 7.97 12.38
C PRO A 85 8.12 9.31 12.03
N ASN A 86 6.85 9.28 11.64
CA ASN A 86 6.05 10.44 11.21
C ASN A 86 6.57 11.16 9.94
N GLU A 87 7.57 10.61 9.25
CA GLU A 87 8.12 11.21 8.04
C GLU A 87 7.15 11.10 6.87
N GLN A 88 7.15 12.13 6.02
CA GLN A 88 6.38 12.18 4.77
C GLN A 88 7.35 12.34 3.61
N ILE A 89 7.14 11.58 2.54
CA ILE A 89 7.93 11.68 1.33
C ILE A 89 7.05 11.63 0.09
N GLN A 90 7.48 12.29 -0.98
CA GLN A 90 6.84 12.22 -2.28
C GLN A 90 7.48 11.11 -3.13
N ILE A 91 6.63 10.27 -3.71
CA ILE A 91 6.97 9.30 -4.75
C ILE A 91 6.42 9.83 -6.08
N ARG A 92 7.31 10.01 -7.04
CA ARG A 92 6.96 10.45 -8.39
C ARG A 92 6.74 9.27 -9.31
N MET A 93 5.65 9.27 -10.06
CA MET A 93 5.38 8.38 -11.18
C MET A 93 5.69 9.13 -12.45
N ILE A 94 6.75 8.74 -13.14
CA ILE A 94 7.27 9.42 -14.32
C ILE A 94 6.89 8.61 -15.55
N THR A 95 6.26 9.26 -16.53
CA THR A 95 5.90 8.62 -17.80
C THR A 95 7.15 8.34 -18.63
N GLN A 96 7.13 7.23 -19.35
CA GLN A 96 8.20 6.80 -20.25
C GLN A 96 7.75 6.94 -21.71
N GLU A 97 8.68 6.89 -22.66
CA GLU A 97 8.37 7.10 -24.08
C GLU A 97 7.30 6.14 -24.62
N LYS A 98 7.26 4.89 -24.14
CA LYS A 98 6.24 3.91 -24.59
C LYS A 98 4.82 4.27 -24.13
N ILE A 99 4.62 5.25 -23.23
CA ILE A 99 3.29 5.77 -22.87
C ILE A 99 2.50 6.22 -24.11
N ALA A 100 3.20 6.69 -25.15
CA ALA A 100 2.60 7.11 -26.41
C ALA A 100 1.91 5.97 -27.18
N GLN A 101 2.28 4.71 -26.90
CA GLN A 101 1.73 3.50 -27.53
C GLN A 101 0.41 3.03 -26.90
N LEU A 102 -0.03 3.66 -25.81
CA LEU A 102 -1.31 3.33 -25.19
C LEU A 102 -2.49 3.74 -26.09
N PRO A 103 -3.63 3.03 -26.01
CA PRO A 103 -4.85 3.41 -26.73
C PRO A 103 -5.24 4.86 -26.47
N LYS A 104 -5.64 5.58 -27.53
CA LYS A 104 -6.03 7.00 -27.46
C LYS A 104 -7.54 7.23 -27.33
N ASP A 105 -8.32 6.16 -27.49
CA ASP A 105 -9.79 6.17 -27.46
C ASP A 105 -10.38 5.77 -26.10
N ARG A 106 -9.53 5.38 -25.14
CA ARG A 106 -9.94 4.87 -23.82
C ARG A 106 -8.84 5.01 -22.77
N GLU A 107 -9.23 4.98 -21.50
CA GLU A 107 -8.28 4.93 -20.39
C GLU A 107 -7.54 3.58 -20.34
N THR A 108 -6.30 3.61 -19.84
CA THR A 108 -5.51 2.41 -19.53
C THR A 108 -5.29 2.33 -18.02
N LEU A 109 -5.59 1.17 -17.43
CA LEU A 109 -5.43 0.92 -16.00
C LEU A 109 -4.04 0.35 -15.69
N PHE A 110 -3.39 0.94 -14.69
CA PHE A 110 -2.20 0.42 -14.03
C PHE A 110 -2.41 0.37 -12.52
N TYR A 111 -1.66 -0.49 -11.84
CA TYR A 111 -1.66 -0.57 -10.38
C TYR A 111 -0.36 0.03 -9.82
N PHE A 112 -0.50 1.08 -9.03
CA PHE A 112 0.58 1.57 -8.18
C PHE A 112 0.63 0.74 -6.91
N ASN A 113 1.77 0.10 -6.66
CA ASN A 113 1.99 -0.75 -5.52
C ASN A 113 2.97 -0.11 -4.54
N VAL A 114 2.68 -0.27 -3.25
CA VAL A 114 3.59 0.07 -2.14
C VAL A 114 3.68 -1.12 -1.21
N ARG A 115 4.91 -1.51 -0.87
CA ARG A 115 5.20 -2.48 0.18
C ARG A 115 5.98 -1.79 1.28
N GLU A 116 5.43 -1.82 2.47
CA GLU A 116 6.20 -1.49 3.67
C GLU A 116 7.04 -2.69 4.11
N ILE A 117 8.24 -2.40 4.61
CA ILE A 117 9.18 -3.39 5.14
C ILE A 117 9.59 -2.89 6.54
N PRO A 118 9.17 -3.59 7.61
CA PRO A 118 9.50 -3.20 8.98
C PRO A 118 11.00 -3.41 9.27
N PRO A 119 11.55 -2.75 10.29
CA PRO A 119 12.89 -3.04 10.76
C PRO A 119 12.93 -4.45 11.37
N LYS A 120 14.13 -5.05 11.41
CA LYS A 120 14.31 -6.31 12.15
C LYS A 120 13.94 -6.11 13.62
N THR A 121 13.32 -7.12 14.22
CA THR A 121 13.06 -7.12 15.67
C THR A 121 14.35 -7.38 16.43
N ASP A 122 14.57 -6.68 17.56
CA ASP A 122 15.73 -6.89 18.45
C ASP A 122 15.67 -8.21 19.23
N LYS A 123 14.57 -8.97 19.11
CA LYS A 123 14.42 -10.27 19.73
C LYS A 123 15.31 -11.25 18.97
N LYS A 124 16.51 -11.53 19.53
CA LYS A 124 17.33 -12.67 19.10
C LYS A 124 16.42 -13.91 19.10
N MET A 125 16.37 -14.60 17.96
CA MET A 125 15.75 -15.92 17.87
C MET A 125 16.52 -16.91 18.75
#